data_AF-A0A1H0N398-F1
#
_entry.id   AF-A0A1H0N398-F1
#
_cell.length_a   1.000
_cell.length_b   1.000
_cell.length_c   1.000
_cell.angle_alpha   90.00
_cell.angle_beta   90.00
_cell.angle_gamma   90.00
#
_symmetry.space_group_name_H-M   'P 1'
#
loop_
_entity.id
_entity.type
_entity.pdbx_description
1 polymer ?
#
loop_
_entity_poly.entity_id
_entity_poly.type
_entity_poly.pdbx_seq_one_letter_code
_entity_poly.pdbx_strand_id
1 'polypeptide(L)'
;MTAPLRARRSSTTAPRSEATVEPESSAPRTDSRPVAGLLTGGPALAPLRRQMIDSDLDDEIFEVEAAKRQAKVADMNAPGGKIAANDPRRAALHALVRERTATPGAAATAEAKQVGETAGLVSGGAHQGALNTHLKTAALAGGSGRRATAEAKEVGATQKTVTGADHAGVEAAVAKKQKAGPDVDQEQALGQKSCLRMARLLAKELAAGKAAKAPEFVAINEQIVAKDYVKAAPLLDEFRTTTAAILSDAETRKGPLLEKAAKVLTQLPCHIPTGLAEAIEAIEKAVVDRNWVSLTADLDRNESLVEKAIEISDRFEAVETETATVQNSQQKLNLEKWMDAHKKMSWDQVLASENKSQPNEGLGGLEAKIAMYAGRDPLSIRLAAEAKAEKEKREKLRADQIAKGLLAGNGTIIKERTAASFTTGPGEKDALEDAIAQYRAGSSVTFVGHPPGVKWGEAHANRDGDLPGVKGAGGYREYYVQKEVGTAGHGIRRLVVHVSSGRIYYSRNHYGETNDAPPFFLING
;
A
#
# COMPACT_ATOMS: atom_id res chain seq x y z
N MET A 1 82.41 36.68 17.11
CA MET A 1 81.06 36.60 16.53
C MET A 1 80.60 35.17 16.64
N THR A 2 79.50 34.98 17.35
CA THR A 2 79.25 33.85 18.25
C THR A 2 78.02 33.10 17.76
N ALA A 3 78.13 31.79 17.58
CA ALA A 3 76.98 30.91 17.31
C ALA A 3 76.27 30.54 18.62
N PRO A 4 74.95 30.29 18.61
CA PRO A 4 74.32 29.53 19.67
C PRO A 4 73.64 28.24 19.18
N LEU A 5 74.03 27.20 19.92
CA LEU A 5 73.36 25.95 20.27
C LEU A 5 71.82 25.96 20.27
N ARG A 6 71.22 24.85 19.81
CA ARG A 6 69.92 24.39 20.32
C ARG A 6 69.93 22.88 20.58
N ALA A 7 69.60 22.56 21.83
CA ALA A 7 69.69 21.26 22.46
C ALA A 7 68.56 20.30 22.04
N ARG A 8 68.91 19.02 21.86
CA ARG A 8 68.00 17.87 21.88
C ARG A 8 67.78 17.43 23.32
N ARG A 9 66.52 17.30 23.76
CA ARG A 9 66.15 16.64 25.02
C ARG A 9 65.71 15.21 24.75
N SER A 10 66.37 14.28 25.42
CA SER A 10 66.00 12.88 25.56
C SER A 10 65.20 12.75 26.86
N SER A 11 64.05 12.06 26.85
CA SER A 11 63.34 11.67 28.08
C SER A 11 63.29 10.14 28.17
N THR A 12 63.90 9.66 29.23
CA THR A 12 64.11 8.27 29.62
C THR A 12 62.81 7.59 30.08
N THR A 13 62.58 6.38 29.58
CA THR A 13 61.51 5.44 29.96
C THR A 13 61.89 4.73 31.26
N ALA A 14 60.95 4.64 32.23
CA ALA A 14 61.08 3.82 33.43
C ALA A 14 60.26 2.51 33.27
N PRO A 15 60.77 1.35 33.75
CA PRO A 15 60.04 0.09 33.66
C PRO A 15 59.06 -0.12 34.81
N ARG A 16 57.93 -0.76 34.48
CA ARG A 16 56.81 -1.11 35.35
C ARG A 16 57.04 -2.50 35.94
N SER A 17 56.95 -2.62 37.26
CA SER A 17 57.11 -3.84 38.04
C SER A 17 55.92 -4.79 37.89
N GLU A 18 56.24 -6.07 37.66
CA GLU A 18 55.36 -7.24 37.75
C GLU A 18 55.03 -7.54 39.21
N ALA A 19 53.78 -7.93 39.48
CA ALA A 19 53.37 -8.51 40.75
C ALA A 19 52.48 -9.73 40.48
N THR A 20 53.05 -10.88 40.81
CA THR A 20 52.48 -12.23 40.88
C THR A 20 51.59 -12.35 42.13
N VAL A 21 50.39 -12.91 42.00
CA VAL A 21 49.65 -13.51 43.14
C VAL A 21 48.94 -14.78 42.67
N GLU A 22 49.18 -15.85 43.41
CA GLU A 22 48.69 -17.22 43.27
C GLU A 22 47.22 -17.43 43.73
N PRO A 23 46.63 -18.62 43.48
CA PRO A 23 45.21 -18.92 43.74
C PRO A 23 44.97 -19.87 44.94
N GLU A 24 43.88 -19.67 45.68
CA GLU A 24 43.26 -20.66 46.59
C GLU A 24 41.72 -20.49 46.50
N SER A 25 40.94 -21.50 46.09
CA SER A 25 40.51 -22.72 46.78
C SER A 25 39.55 -22.47 47.97
N SER A 26 38.35 -23.05 47.91
CA SER A 26 37.58 -23.72 49.01
C SER A 26 36.08 -23.33 49.11
N ALA A 27 35.25 -24.19 48.52
CA ALA A 27 34.05 -24.85 49.08
C ALA A 27 32.83 -24.08 49.68
N PRO A 28 31.62 -24.70 49.64
CA PRO A 28 30.33 -24.06 49.91
C PRO A 28 29.80 -24.33 51.34
N ARG A 29 28.91 -23.46 51.84
CA ARG A 29 28.07 -23.73 53.02
C ARG A 29 26.60 -23.53 52.70
N THR A 30 25.88 -24.64 52.78
CA THR A 30 24.45 -24.73 53.07
C THR A 30 24.20 -24.25 54.50
N ASP A 31 23.11 -23.52 54.74
CA ASP A 31 22.23 -23.85 55.87
C ASP A 31 20.89 -23.13 55.81
N SER A 32 19.93 -23.77 56.46
CA SER A 32 18.50 -23.64 56.25
C SER A 32 17.79 -23.14 57.51
N ARG A 33 16.66 -22.43 57.30
CA ARG A 33 15.50 -22.26 58.22
C ARG A 33 15.61 -21.20 59.36
N PRO A 34 14.53 -20.94 60.14
CA PRO A 34 13.35 -20.15 59.75
C PRO A 34 12.90 -19.17 60.87
N VAL A 35 12.20 -18.06 60.60
CA VAL A 35 11.35 -17.44 61.65
C VAL A 35 10.15 -16.74 61.04
N ALA A 36 8.98 -17.02 61.63
CA ALA A 36 7.68 -16.44 61.33
C ALA A 36 7.32 -15.28 62.29
N GLY A 37 6.42 -14.42 61.83
CA GLY A 37 5.60 -13.51 62.64
C GLY A 37 6.11 -12.07 62.72
N LEU A 38 5.29 -11.04 62.92
CA LEU A 38 3.83 -10.87 62.88
C LEU A 38 3.63 -9.33 63.04
N LEU A 39 2.71 -8.72 62.28
CA LEU A 39 2.01 -7.44 62.53
C LEU A 39 2.81 -6.13 62.69
N THR A 40 2.49 -5.08 61.90
CA THR A 40 1.50 -4.04 62.27
C THR A 40 1.48 -2.89 61.25
N GLY A 41 0.28 -2.56 60.74
CA GLY A 41 -0.27 -1.19 60.66
C GLY A 41 0.36 -0.14 59.73
N GLY A 42 -0.34 0.21 58.64
CA GLY A 42 -0.15 1.48 57.91
C GLY A 42 -1.20 1.67 56.81
N PRO A 43 -1.83 2.86 56.65
CA PRO A 43 -3.16 3.01 56.07
C PRO A 43 -3.20 2.95 54.54
N ALA A 44 -4.34 2.47 54.04
CA ALA A 44 -4.70 2.40 52.64
C ALA A 44 -4.70 3.78 51.97
N LEU A 45 -3.76 3.99 51.05
CA LEU A 45 -3.85 5.02 50.02
C LEU A 45 -4.62 4.45 48.84
N ALA A 46 -5.81 5.00 48.61
CA ALA A 46 -6.58 4.79 47.40
C ALA A 46 -5.76 5.25 46.17
N PRO A 47 -5.67 4.47 45.09
CA PRO A 47 -5.18 5.00 43.83
C PRO A 47 -6.30 5.84 43.19
N LEU A 48 -6.06 7.16 43.12
CA LEU A 48 -6.70 8.05 42.16
C LEU A 48 -6.55 7.45 40.75
N ARG A 49 -7.62 6.82 40.26
CA ARG A 49 -7.80 6.55 38.83
C ARG A 49 -7.84 7.89 38.10
N ARG A 50 -6.72 8.30 37.51
CA ARG A 50 -6.76 9.20 36.36
C ARG A 50 -7.45 8.44 35.24
N GLN A 51 -8.70 8.81 34.95
CA GLN A 51 -9.31 8.55 33.66
C GLN A 51 -8.44 9.25 32.61
N MET A 52 -7.61 8.47 31.91
CA MET A 52 -7.16 8.87 30.59
C MET A 52 -8.40 8.85 29.70
N ILE A 53 -8.66 9.99 29.07
CA ILE A 53 -9.64 10.11 28.00
C ILE A 53 -9.03 9.35 26.82
N ASP A 54 -9.60 8.20 26.47
CA ASP A 54 -9.23 7.40 25.31
C ASP A 54 -9.55 8.17 24.04
N SER A 55 -8.55 8.30 23.15
CA SER A 55 -8.69 8.84 21.79
C SER A 55 -9.48 7.91 20.86
N ASP A 56 -9.85 6.72 21.33
CA ASP A 56 -10.70 5.76 20.62
C ASP A 56 -12.12 6.28 20.38
N LEU A 57 -12.52 7.35 21.07
CA LEU A 57 -13.83 8.00 20.89
C LEU A 57 -13.94 8.78 19.58
N ASP A 58 -12.88 9.36 19.03
CA ASP A 58 -13.03 10.29 17.90
C ASP A 58 -13.31 9.57 16.57
N ASP A 59 -12.70 8.41 16.33
CA ASP A 59 -12.98 7.59 15.14
C ASP A 59 -14.32 6.83 15.27
N GLU A 60 -14.68 6.38 16.47
CA GLU A 60 -16.00 5.81 16.76
C GLU A 60 -17.13 6.85 16.61
N ILE A 61 -16.90 8.10 17.01
CA ILE A 61 -17.85 9.20 16.82
C ILE A 61 -18.10 9.44 15.33
N PHE A 62 -17.08 9.37 14.47
CA PHE A 62 -17.24 9.58 13.03
C PHE A 62 -18.04 8.48 12.34
N GLU A 63 -17.82 7.21 12.67
CA GLU A 63 -18.59 6.10 12.11
C GLU A 63 -20.03 6.04 12.66
N VAL A 64 -20.21 6.33 13.96
CA VAL A 64 -21.53 6.43 14.58
C VAL A 64 -22.31 7.63 14.04
N GLU A 65 -21.67 8.76 13.75
CA GLU A 65 -22.26 9.91 13.07
C GLU A 65 -22.69 9.57 11.63
N ALA A 66 -21.84 8.86 10.87
CA ALA A 66 -22.18 8.41 9.52
C ALA A 66 -23.36 7.44 9.51
N ALA A 67 -23.39 6.47 10.44
CA ALA A 67 -24.50 5.55 10.62
C ALA A 67 -25.79 6.26 11.06
N LYS A 68 -25.71 7.23 12.00
CA LYS A 68 -26.86 8.07 12.40
C LYS A 68 -27.39 8.90 11.23
N ARG A 69 -26.51 9.43 10.36
CA ARG A 69 -26.92 10.18 9.15
C ARG A 69 -27.61 9.27 8.14
N GLN A 70 -27.10 8.06 7.90
CA GLN A 70 -27.74 7.08 7.02
C GLN A 70 -29.10 6.61 7.58
N ALA A 71 -29.18 6.33 8.88
CA ALA A 71 -30.44 5.98 9.54
C ALA A 71 -31.47 7.13 9.47
N LYS A 72 -31.03 8.38 9.57
CA LYS A 72 -31.89 9.56 9.44
C LYS A 72 -32.36 9.80 8.01
N VAL A 73 -31.53 9.51 7.01
CA VAL A 73 -31.93 9.53 5.59
C VAL A 73 -32.92 8.40 5.30
N ALA A 74 -32.76 7.23 5.91
CA ALA A 74 -33.72 6.12 5.79
C ALA A 74 -35.07 6.47 6.45
N ASP A 75 -35.08 7.03 7.66
CA ASP A 75 -36.28 7.48 8.37
C ASP A 75 -37.02 8.60 7.62
N MET A 76 -36.29 9.51 7.00
CA MET A 76 -36.87 10.56 6.14
C MET A 76 -37.48 10.03 4.83
N ASN A 77 -37.01 8.89 4.33
CA ASN A 77 -37.51 8.27 3.10
C ASN A 77 -38.58 7.21 3.36
N ALA A 78 -38.84 6.84 4.61
CA ALA A 78 -39.91 5.93 4.99
C ALA A 78 -41.29 6.59 4.79
N PRO A 79 -42.34 5.82 4.39
CA PRO A 79 -43.70 6.33 4.30
C PRO A 79 -44.18 6.83 5.67
N GLY A 80 -44.34 8.14 5.83
CA GLY A 80 -44.72 8.78 7.10
C GLY A 80 -43.61 9.60 7.79
N GLY A 81 -42.42 9.75 7.19
CA GLY A 81 -41.34 10.58 7.72
C GLY A 81 -41.71 12.07 7.89
N LYS A 82 -41.13 12.73 8.90
CA LYS A 82 -41.49 14.08 9.39
C LYS A 82 -41.19 15.25 8.43
N ILE A 83 -40.75 14.99 7.20
CA ILE A 83 -40.42 16.02 6.21
C ILE A 83 -41.20 15.72 4.93
N ALA A 84 -42.08 16.63 4.54
CA ALA A 84 -42.91 16.49 3.34
C ALA A 84 -42.03 16.34 2.09
N ALA A 85 -42.52 15.61 1.08
CA ALA A 85 -41.76 15.29 -0.12
C ALA A 85 -41.20 16.52 -0.87
N ASN A 86 -41.77 17.70 -0.60
CA ASN A 86 -41.56 18.96 -1.29
C ASN A 86 -40.62 19.90 -0.50
N ASP A 87 -40.06 19.47 0.63
CA ASP A 87 -39.23 20.33 1.50
C ASP A 87 -37.86 20.62 0.85
N PRO A 88 -37.45 21.90 0.72
CA PRO A 88 -36.21 22.29 0.07
C PRO A 88 -34.94 21.71 0.74
N ARG A 89 -35.00 21.32 2.02
CA ARG A 89 -33.89 20.65 2.72
C ARG A 89 -33.58 19.28 2.13
N ARG A 90 -34.57 18.60 1.52
CA ARG A 90 -34.40 17.32 0.85
C ARG A 90 -33.55 17.47 -0.42
N ALA A 91 -33.79 18.53 -1.20
CA ALA A 91 -33.03 18.82 -2.41
C ALA A 91 -31.57 19.19 -2.11
N ALA A 92 -31.34 20.01 -1.08
CA ALA A 92 -29.99 20.38 -0.64
C ALA A 92 -29.18 19.17 -0.18
N LEU A 93 -29.80 18.22 0.54
CA LEU A 93 -29.14 16.99 0.99
C LEU A 93 -28.82 16.04 -0.18
N HIS A 94 -29.73 15.90 -1.15
CA HIS A 94 -29.46 15.11 -2.36
C HIS A 94 -28.34 15.69 -3.23
N ALA A 95 -28.21 17.01 -3.30
CA ALA A 95 -27.10 17.67 -3.99
C ALA A 95 -25.76 17.34 -3.32
N LEU A 96 -25.71 17.43 -1.99
CA LEU A 96 -24.51 17.17 -1.19
C LEU A 96 -24.05 15.70 -1.24
N VAL A 97 -25.00 14.76 -1.35
CA VAL A 97 -24.72 13.33 -1.55
C VAL A 97 -24.27 13.02 -2.99
N ARG A 98 -24.83 13.71 -4.00
CA ARG A 98 -24.40 13.56 -5.41
C ARG A 98 -23.00 14.09 -5.66
N GLU A 99 -22.65 15.22 -5.06
CA GLU A 99 -21.35 15.87 -5.25
C GLU A 99 -20.19 15.03 -4.69
N ARG A 100 -20.46 14.21 -3.66
CA ARG A 100 -19.47 13.28 -3.06
C ARG A 100 -19.44 11.87 -3.66
N THR A 101 -20.40 11.51 -4.53
CA THR A 101 -20.48 10.17 -5.15
C THR A 101 -20.14 10.17 -6.65
N ALA A 102 -19.81 11.32 -7.23
CA ALA A 102 -19.43 11.41 -8.64
C ALA A 102 -18.06 10.75 -8.89
N THR A 103 -18.08 9.60 -9.58
CA THR A 103 -16.89 8.92 -10.12
C THR A 103 -16.53 9.52 -11.49
N PRO A 104 -15.25 9.49 -11.93
CA PRO A 104 -14.77 10.18 -13.15
C PRO A 104 -15.41 9.74 -14.48
N GLY A 105 -16.17 8.64 -14.51
CA GLY A 105 -16.79 8.10 -15.73
C GLY A 105 -18.00 8.87 -16.27
N ALA A 106 -18.58 9.81 -15.51
CA ALA A 106 -19.79 10.53 -15.95
C ALA A 106 -19.54 11.56 -17.06
N ALA A 107 -18.32 12.11 -17.17
CA ALA A 107 -17.96 13.12 -18.18
C ALA A 107 -17.89 12.53 -19.60
N ALA A 108 -17.43 11.29 -19.76
CA ALA A 108 -17.33 10.63 -21.07
C ALA A 108 -18.69 10.34 -21.73
N THR A 109 -19.75 10.19 -20.93
CA THR A 109 -21.11 9.94 -21.43
C THR A 109 -21.78 11.22 -21.97
N ALA A 110 -21.34 12.40 -21.53
CA ALA A 110 -21.89 13.68 -21.97
C ALA A 110 -21.35 14.10 -23.35
N GLU A 111 -20.06 13.85 -23.64
CA GLU A 111 -19.48 14.10 -24.98
C GLU A 111 -20.06 13.19 -26.07
N ALA A 112 -20.37 11.92 -25.76
CA ALA A 112 -20.98 11.00 -26.72
C ALA A 112 -22.41 11.41 -27.14
N LYS A 113 -23.14 12.13 -26.28
CA LYS A 113 -24.49 12.62 -26.57
C LYS A 113 -24.47 13.82 -27.53
N GLN A 114 -23.45 14.68 -27.42
CA GLN A 114 -23.32 15.90 -28.24
C GLN A 114 -22.87 15.60 -29.68
N VAL A 115 -22.14 14.50 -29.91
CA VAL A 115 -21.76 14.06 -31.26
C VAL A 115 -22.92 13.37 -32.01
N GLY A 116 -23.91 12.84 -31.29
CA GLY A 116 -25.11 12.21 -31.89
C GLY A 116 -26.15 13.17 -32.45
N GLU A 117 -26.16 14.44 -32.02
CA GLU A 117 -27.17 15.42 -32.42
C GLU A 117 -26.83 16.17 -33.72
N THR A 118 -25.62 16.02 -34.27
CA THR A 118 -25.18 16.69 -35.52
C THR A 118 -25.33 15.84 -36.79
N ALA A 119 -25.86 14.61 -36.69
CA ALA A 119 -26.06 13.70 -37.82
C ALA A 119 -27.54 13.32 -38.03
N GLY A 120 -28.46 14.29 -37.89
CA GLY A 120 -29.90 14.09 -37.96
C GLY A 120 -30.57 14.80 -39.13
N LEU A 121 -30.38 14.34 -40.37
CA LEU A 121 -31.38 14.48 -41.41
C LEU A 121 -31.30 13.28 -42.36
N VAL A 122 -32.42 12.54 -42.43
CA VAL A 122 -32.72 11.38 -43.30
C VAL A 122 -32.21 10.01 -42.81
N SER A 123 -33.03 9.32 -42.01
CA SER A 123 -33.49 7.91 -42.21
C SER A 123 -34.04 7.29 -40.91
N GLY A 124 -34.98 6.34 -41.05
CA GLY A 124 -35.90 5.88 -40.01
C GLY A 124 -35.30 5.11 -38.82
N GLY A 125 -35.99 5.24 -37.68
CA GLY A 125 -35.54 4.88 -36.33
C GLY A 125 -35.27 3.41 -35.98
N ALA A 126 -35.32 2.47 -36.94
CA ALA A 126 -34.97 1.07 -36.67
C ALA A 126 -33.45 0.80 -36.83
N HIS A 127 -32.76 1.51 -37.72
CA HIS A 127 -31.33 1.28 -38.00
C HIS A 127 -30.38 1.92 -36.99
N GLN A 128 -30.80 3.02 -36.37
CA GLN A 128 -29.98 3.74 -35.38
C GLN A 128 -29.88 2.96 -34.04
N GLY A 129 -30.88 2.14 -33.73
CA GLY A 129 -30.88 1.25 -32.56
C GLY A 129 -29.86 0.10 -32.69
N ALA A 130 -29.77 -0.53 -33.86
CA ALA A 130 -28.82 -1.62 -34.10
C ALA A 130 -27.36 -1.14 -34.10
N LEU A 131 -27.08 0.02 -34.72
CA LEU A 131 -25.75 0.62 -34.74
C LEU A 131 -25.29 1.04 -33.34
N ASN A 132 -26.18 1.67 -32.55
CA ASN A 132 -25.89 2.05 -31.17
C ASN A 132 -25.70 0.85 -30.24
N THR A 133 -26.44 -0.24 -30.47
CA THR A 133 -26.25 -1.49 -29.72
C THR A 133 -24.89 -2.10 -30.06
N HIS A 134 -24.53 -2.17 -31.34
CA HIS A 134 -23.26 -2.75 -31.77
C HIS A 134 -22.04 -1.92 -31.29
N LEU A 135 -22.13 -0.58 -31.33
CA LEU A 135 -21.09 0.32 -30.81
C LEU A 135 -20.98 0.26 -29.28
N LYS A 136 -22.10 0.11 -28.55
CA LYS A 136 -22.07 -0.15 -27.10
C LYS A 136 -21.41 -1.48 -26.76
N THR A 137 -21.70 -2.54 -27.50
CA THR A 137 -21.08 -3.86 -27.30
C THR A 137 -19.58 -3.83 -27.60
N ALA A 138 -19.16 -3.11 -28.65
CA ALA A 138 -17.74 -2.95 -29.00
C ALA A 138 -16.96 -2.10 -27.97
N ALA A 139 -17.59 -1.07 -27.39
CA ALA A 139 -17.01 -0.24 -26.34
C ALA A 139 -16.85 -1.00 -25.00
N LEU A 140 -17.80 -1.89 -24.68
CA LEU A 140 -17.74 -2.73 -23.47
C LEU A 140 -16.71 -3.87 -23.57
N ALA A 141 -16.30 -4.25 -24.79
CA ALA A 141 -15.31 -5.30 -25.03
C ALA A 141 -13.84 -4.80 -25.10
N GLY A 142 -13.56 -3.55 -24.71
CA GLY A 142 -12.19 -3.04 -24.56
C GLY A 142 -11.41 -2.81 -25.88
N GLY A 143 -12.08 -2.82 -27.04
CA GLY A 143 -11.42 -2.55 -28.32
C GLY A 143 -11.01 -1.09 -28.47
N SER A 144 -9.74 -0.82 -28.80
CA SER A 144 -9.25 0.54 -29.06
C SER A 144 -10.12 1.23 -30.11
N GLY A 145 -10.55 2.47 -29.85
CA GLY A 145 -11.52 3.21 -30.68
C GLY A 145 -11.18 3.27 -32.18
N ARG A 146 -9.90 3.12 -32.56
CA ARG A 146 -9.47 3.04 -33.97
C ARG A 146 -10.05 1.84 -34.74
N ARG A 147 -10.32 0.72 -34.07
CA ARG A 147 -10.92 -0.48 -34.68
C ARG A 147 -12.38 -0.25 -35.05
N ALA A 148 -13.14 0.34 -34.12
CA ALA A 148 -14.52 0.77 -34.36
C ALA A 148 -14.62 1.84 -35.45
N THR A 149 -13.66 2.78 -35.54
CA THR A 149 -13.64 3.79 -36.60
C THR A 149 -13.26 3.20 -37.97
N ALA A 150 -12.34 2.24 -38.02
CA ALA A 150 -11.96 1.57 -39.27
C ALA A 150 -13.11 0.70 -39.81
N GLU A 151 -13.78 -0.06 -38.95
CA GLU A 151 -14.95 -0.86 -39.31
C GLU A 151 -16.14 0.02 -39.72
N ALA A 152 -16.40 1.13 -39.02
CA ALA A 152 -17.46 2.07 -39.42
C ALA A 152 -17.16 2.73 -40.78
N LYS A 153 -15.89 3.00 -41.10
CA LYS A 153 -15.47 3.59 -42.37
C LYS A 153 -15.52 2.58 -43.52
N GLU A 154 -15.22 1.31 -43.26
CA GLU A 154 -15.38 0.20 -44.21
C GLU A 154 -16.87 -0.06 -44.51
N VAL A 155 -17.71 -0.10 -43.47
CA VAL A 155 -19.17 -0.25 -43.60
C VAL A 155 -19.79 0.94 -44.35
N GLY A 156 -19.33 2.17 -44.06
CA GLY A 156 -19.76 3.38 -44.77
C GLY A 156 -19.32 3.44 -46.23
N ALA A 157 -18.15 2.89 -46.58
CA ALA A 157 -17.67 2.82 -47.97
C ALA A 157 -18.44 1.78 -48.83
N THR A 158 -19.06 0.77 -48.20
CA THR A 158 -19.91 -0.22 -48.86
C THR A 158 -21.38 0.18 -49.00
N GLN A 159 -21.80 1.38 -48.57
CA GLN A 159 -23.14 1.92 -48.85
C GLN A 159 -23.28 2.40 -50.31
N LYS A 160 -23.09 1.48 -51.27
CA LYS A 160 -23.83 1.53 -52.52
C LYS A 160 -25.22 0.99 -52.19
N THR A 161 -26.28 1.67 -52.63
CA THR A 161 -27.69 1.37 -52.34
C THR A 161 -28.00 -0.13 -52.46
N VAL A 162 -27.97 -0.83 -51.32
CA VAL A 162 -28.38 -2.23 -51.16
C VAL A 162 -29.90 -2.21 -51.23
N THR A 163 -30.47 -2.58 -52.37
CA THR A 163 -31.90 -2.87 -52.47
C THR A 163 -32.16 -4.27 -51.91
N GLY A 164 -33.39 -4.54 -51.46
CA GLY A 164 -33.75 -5.65 -50.55
C GLY A 164 -33.37 -7.09 -50.93
N ALA A 165 -32.77 -7.34 -52.11
CA ALA A 165 -32.21 -8.64 -52.48
C ALA A 165 -30.80 -8.91 -51.91
N ASP A 166 -30.05 -7.87 -51.53
CA ASP A 166 -28.64 -7.99 -51.09
C ASP A 166 -28.49 -8.26 -49.57
N HIS A 167 -29.59 -8.19 -48.80
CA HIS A 167 -29.57 -8.46 -47.36
C HIS A 167 -29.22 -9.92 -47.02
N ALA A 168 -29.69 -10.87 -47.83
CA ALA A 168 -29.36 -12.29 -47.64
C ALA A 168 -27.87 -12.58 -47.85
N GLY A 169 -27.21 -11.84 -48.75
CA GLY A 169 -25.77 -11.95 -48.98
C GLY A 169 -24.94 -11.40 -47.81
N VAL A 170 -25.37 -10.28 -47.23
CA VAL A 170 -24.72 -9.69 -46.06
C VAL A 170 -24.93 -10.56 -44.82
N GLU A 171 -26.14 -11.06 -44.57
CA GLU A 171 -26.41 -11.97 -43.44
C GLU A 171 -25.67 -13.29 -43.59
N ALA A 172 -25.59 -13.87 -44.80
CA ALA A 172 -24.80 -15.07 -45.04
C ALA A 172 -23.29 -14.83 -44.87
N ALA A 173 -22.77 -13.66 -45.26
CA ALA A 173 -21.37 -13.29 -45.05
C ALA A 173 -21.04 -13.06 -43.56
N VAL A 174 -21.95 -12.42 -42.81
CA VAL A 174 -21.83 -12.24 -41.36
C VAL A 174 -21.92 -13.57 -40.63
N ALA A 175 -22.88 -14.44 -40.99
CA ALA A 175 -23.00 -15.79 -40.43
C ALA A 175 -21.78 -16.67 -40.76
N LYS A 176 -21.19 -16.51 -41.94
CA LYS A 176 -19.96 -17.20 -42.34
C LYS A 176 -18.74 -16.70 -41.56
N LYS A 177 -18.62 -15.38 -41.31
CA LYS A 177 -17.57 -14.82 -40.44
C LYS A 177 -17.77 -15.21 -38.96
N GLN A 178 -19.00 -15.25 -38.47
CA GLN A 178 -19.30 -15.72 -37.11
C GLN A 178 -19.01 -17.21 -36.92
N LYS A 179 -19.20 -18.04 -37.96
CA LYS A 179 -18.83 -19.46 -37.94
C LYS A 179 -17.32 -19.72 -38.10
N ALA A 180 -16.58 -18.81 -38.73
CA ALA A 180 -15.15 -18.98 -38.96
C ALA A 180 -14.28 -18.73 -37.71
N GLY A 181 -14.86 -18.17 -36.64
CA GLY A 181 -14.10 -17.73 -35.46
C GLY A 181 -13.20 -16.53 -35.79
N PRO A 182 -12.59 -15.89 -34.78
CA PRO A 182 -11.50 -14.95 -35.04
C PRO A 182 -10.41 -15.67 -35.82
N ASP A 183 -9.88 -15.01 -36.85
CA ASP A 183 -8.78 -15.53 -37.67
C ASP A 183 -7.55 -15.71 -36.76
N VAL A 184 -7.33 -16.95 -36.31
CA VAL A 184 -6.31 -17.32 -35.33
C VAL A 184 -4.93 -16.87 -35.81
N ASP A 185 -4.69 -16.88 -37.12
CA ASP A 185 -3.44 -16.43 -37.73
C ASP A 185 -3.28 -14.90 -37.59
N GLN A 186 -4.37 -14.15 -37.68
CA GLN A 186 -4.36 -12.69 -37.49
C GLN A 186 -4.13 -12.29 -36.02
N GLU A 187 -4.75 -13.01 -35.07
CA GLU A 187 -4.53 -12.77 -33.64
C GLU A 187 -3.11 -13.14 -33.21
N GLN A 188 -2.57 -14.27 -33.70
CA GLN A 188 -1.18 -14.65 -33.49
C GLN A 188 -0.20 -13.62 -34.08
N ALA A 189 -0.47 -13.11 -35.29
CA ALA A 189 0.36 -12.09 -35.92
C ALA A 189 0.33 -10.76 -35.15
N LEU A 190 -0.81 -10.36 -34.57
CA LEU A 190 -0.92 -9.18 -33.72
C LEU A 190 -0.19 -9.38 -32.38
N GLY A 191 -0.34 -10.55 -31.74
CA GLY A 191 0.39 -10.93 -30.54
C GLY A 191 1.91 -10.89 -30.75
N GLN A 192 2.37 -11.43 -31.87
CA GLN A 192 3.79 -11.41 -32.26
C GLN A 192 4.31 -9.97 -32.46
N LYS A 193 3.55 -9.09 -33.15
CA LYS A 193 3.92 -7.68 -33.32
C LYS A 193 3.99 -6.93 -31.99
N SER A 194 3.06 -7.19 -31.08
CA SER A 194 3.06 -6.62 -29.73
C SER A 194 4.29 -7.07 -28.92
N CYS A 195 4.59 -8.38 -28.93
CA CYS A 195 5.76 -8.95 -28.27
C CYS A 195 7.06 -8.37 -28.83
N LEU A 196 7.20 -8.27 -30.17
CA LEU A 196 8.39 -7.69 -30.81
C LEU A 196 8.58 -6.20 -30.51
N ARG A 197 7.49 -5.43 -30.40
CA ARG A 197 7.57 -4.00 -30.04
C ARG A 197 8.07 -3.84 -28.61
N MET A 198 7.53 -4.65 -27.69
CA MET A 198 7.99 -4.66 -26.30
C MET A 198 9.42 -5.15 -26.21
N ALA A 199 9.79 -6.25 -26.88
CA ALA A 199 11.16 -6.74 -26.97
C ALA A 199 12.18 -5.65 -27.29
N ARG A 200 11.87 -4.77 -28.25
CA ARG A 200 12.76 -3.67 -28.63
C ARG A 200 12.88 -2.59 -27.55
N LEU A 201 11.78 -2.28 -26.86
CA LEU A 201 11.82 -1.38 -25.71
C LEU A 201 12.65 -2.00 -24.58
N LEU A 202 12.42 -3.28 -24.29
CA LEU A 202 13.15 -4.04 -23.27
C LEU A 202 14.65 -4.10 -23.57
N ALA A 203 15.02 -4.44 -24.81
CA ALA A 203 16.41 -4.49 -25.25
C ALA A 203 17.10 -3.11 -25.14
N LYS A 204 16.36 -2.02 -25.40
CA LYS A 204 16.89 -0.66 -25.24
C LYS A 204 17.16 -0.31 -23.78
N GLU A 205 16.26 -0.68 -22.86
CA GLU A 205 16.44 -0.46 -21.43
C GLU A 205 17.52 -1.37 -20.83
N LEU A 206 17.66 -2.60 -21.32
CA LEU A 206 18.74 -3.52 -20.96
C LEU A 206 20.10 -2.99 -21.44
N ALA A 207 20.18 -2.50 -22.68
CA ALA A 207 21.39 -1.88 -23.22
C ALA A 207 21.76 -0.58 -22.49
N ALA A 208 20.78 0.14 -21.94
CA ALA A 208 21.02 1.30 -21.09
C ALA A 208 21.49 0.92 -19.67
N GLY A 209 21.61 -0.37 -19.34
CA GLY A 209 22.00 -0.86 -18.02
C GLY A 209 20.91 -0.69 -16.94
N LYS A 210 19.72 -0.23 -17.32
CA LYS A 210 18.61 0.08 -16.41
C LYS A 210 17.75 -1.14 -16.12
N ALA A 211 17.46 -1.97 -17.12
CA ALA A 211 16.57 -3.13 -16.99
C ALA A 211 17.27 -4.45 -16.62
N ALA A 212 18.60 -4.50 -16.56
CA ALA A 212 19.36 -5.72 -16.26
C ALA A 212 19.14 -6.29 -14.83
N LYS A 213 18.34 -5.62 -14.00
CA LYS A 213 18.14 -5.98 -12.59
C LYS A 213 16.77 -6.57 -12.25
N ALA A 214 15.78 -6.49 -13.13
CA ALA A 214 14.45 -7.03 -12.84
C ALA A 214 14.29 -8.42 -13.50
N PRO A 215 14.10 -9.49 -12.69
CA PRO A 215 14.08 -10.88 -13.17
C PRO A 215 12.96 -11.15 -14.19
N GLU A 216 11.87 -10.39 -14.13
CA GLU A 216 10.74 -10.50 -15.05
C GLU A 216 11.15 -10.14 -16.49
N PHE A 217 12.03 -9.14 -16.67
CA PHE A 217 12.54 -8.79 -17.99
C PHE A 217 13.41 -9.88 -18.59
N VAL A 218 14.23 -10.54 -17.75
CA VAL A 218 15.10 -11.64 -18.19
C VAL A 218 14.22 -12.78 -18.69
N ALA A 219 13.20 -13.17 -17.91
CA ALA A 219 12.25 -14.21 -18.31
C ALA A 219 11.51 -13.87 -19.62
N ILE A 220 10.99 -12.64 -19.76
CA ILE A 220 10.31 -12.21 -21.00
C ILE A 220 11.27 -12.24 -22.18
N ASN A 221 12.48 -11.69 -22.02
CA ASN A 221 13.48 -11.63 -23.08
C ASN A 221 13.94 -13.03 -23.52
N GLU A 222 14.13 -13.97 -22.58
CA GLU A 222 14.44 -15.36 -22.87
C GLU A 222 13.38 -16.02 -23.76
N GLN A 223 12.09 -15.87 -23.42
CA GLN A 223 11.00 -16.42 -24.23
C GLN A 223 10.93 -15.78 -25.62
N ILE A 224 11.15 -14.46 -25.70
CA ILE A 224 11.16 -13.73 -26.98
C ILE A 224 12.33 -14.16 -27.87
N VAL A 225 13.54 -14.30 -27.31
CA VAL A 225 14.74 -14.77 -28.02
C VAL A 225 14.54 -16.21 -28.51
N ALA A 226 13.91 -17.06 -27.69
CA ALA A 226 13.51 -18.41 -28.06
C ALA A 226 12.38 -18.47 -29.10
N LYS A 227 11.78 -17.32 -29.44
CA LYS A 227 10.58 -17.20 -30.30
C LYS A 227 9.36 -17.97 -29.76
N ASP A 228 9.31 -18.22 -28.45
CA ASP A 228 8.17 -18.84 -27.77
C ASP A 228 7.14 -17.78 -27.37
N TYR A 229 6.38 -17.28 -28.35
CA TYR A 229 5.42 -16.21 -28.13
C TYR A 229 4.22 -16.62 -27.26
N VAL A 230 3.91 -17.91 -27.20
CA VAL A 230 2.84 -18.45 -26.37
C VAL A 230 3.20 -18.31 -24.89
N LYS A 231 4.46 -18.56 -24.52
CA LYS A 231 4.94 -18.30 -23.15
C LYS A 231 5.28 -16.84 -22.88
N ALA A 232 5.72 -16.08 -23.89
CA ALA A 232 6.04 -14.66 -23.72
C ALA A 232 4.79 -13.80 -23.47
N ALA A 233 3.66 -14.13 -24.09
CA ALA A 233 2.41 -13.36 -23.97
C ALA A 233 1.90 -13.19 -22.52
N PRO A 234 1.69 -14.26 -21.72
CA PRO A 234 1.20 -14.11 -20.35
C PRO A 234 2.18 -13.33 -19.45
N LEU A 235 3.49 -13.56 -19.60
CA LEU A 235 4.52 -12.80 -18.89
C LEU A 235 4.46 -11.30 -19.22
N LEU A 236 4.16 -10.96 -20.48
CA LEU A 236 4.04 -9.57 -20.91
C LEU A 236 2.80 -8.88 -20.32
N ASP A 237 1.68 -9.59 -20.21
CA ASP A 237 0.45 -9.05 -19.62
C ASP A 237 0.58 -8.91 -18.09
N GLU A 238 1.23 -9.86 -17.42
CA GLU A 238 1.62 -9.73 -16.01
C GLU A 238 2.52 -8.52 -15.78
N PHE A 239 3.54 -8.35 -16.62
CA PHE A 239 4.44 -7.20 -16.58
C PHE A 239 3.72 -5.87 -16.82
N ARG A 240 2.79 -5.82 -17.78
CA ARG A 240 1.96 -4.63 -18.02
C ARG A 240 1.11 -4.29 -16.81
N THR A 241 0.48 -5.29 -16.21
CA THR A 241 -0.37 -5.13 -15.02
C THR A 241 0.45 -4.61 -13.85
N THR A 242 1.62 -5.20 -13.61
CA THR A 242 2.56 -4.79 -12.56
C THR A 242 3.08 -3.38 -12.79
N THR A 243 3.49 -3.06 -14.02
CA THR A 243 3.97 -1.71 -14.38
C THR A 243 2.87 -0.66 -14.22
N ALA A 244 1.64 -0.99 -14.61
CA ALA A 244 0.49 -0.10 -14.41
C ALA A 244 0.20 0.15 -12.93
N ALA A 245 0.30 -0.90 -12.10
CA ALA A 245 0.16 -0.76 -10.64
C ALA A 245 1.26 0.12 -10.04
N ILE A 246 2.53 -0.08 -10.44
CA ILE A 246 3.67 0.74 -10.00
C ILE A 246 3.48 2.21 -10.40
N LEU A 247 3.07 2.48 -11.64
CA LEU A 247 2.82 3.84 -12.10
C LEU A 247 1.65 4.49 -11.35
N SER A 248 0.57 3.75 -11.10
CA SER A 248 -0.57 4.24 -10.32
C SER A 248 -0.19 4.55 -8.88
N ASP A 249 0.62 3.70 -8.23
CA ASP A 249 1.16 3.94 -6.89
C ASP A 249 2.06 5.19 -6.88
N ALA A 250 2.98 5.28 -7.84
CA ALA A 250 3.88 6.42 -7.98
C ALA A 250 3.13 7.75 -8.21
N GLU A 251 2.11 7.76 -9.07
CA GLU A 251 1.26 8.94 -9.30
C GLU A 251 0.54 9.37 -8.01
N THR A 252 0.08 8.40 -7.22
CA THR A 252 -0.61 8.64 -5.94
C THR A 252 0.35 9.22 -4.89
N ARG A 253 1.58 8.71 -4.82
CA ARG A 253 2.60 9.12 -3.85
C ARG A 253 3.31 10.43 -4.20
N LYS A 254 3.44 10.72 -5.50
CA LYS A 254 4.15 11.91 -5.99
C LYS A 254 3.57 13.20 -5.42
N GLY A 255 2.25 13.37 -5.43
CA GLY A 255 1.59 14.59 -4.95
C GLY A 255 1.98 14.93 -3.49
N PRO A 256 1.71 14.04 -2.53
CA PRO A 256 2.11 14.22 -1.13
C PRO A 256 3.61 14.44 -0.94
N LEU A 257 4.47 13.74 -1.70
CA LEU A 257 5.92 13.95 -1.63
C LEU A 257 6.31 15.36 -2.08
N LEU A 258 5.79 15.84 -3.21
CA LEU A 258 6.09 17.17 -3.73
C LEU A 258 5.64 18.28 -2.77
N GLU A 259 4.47 18.12 -2.15
CA GLU A 259 3.97 19.05 -1.13
C GLU A 259 4.91 19.11 0.08
N LYS A 260 5.27 17.94 0.63
CA LYS A 260 6.22 17.85 1.75
C LYS A 260 7.59 18.42 1.39
N ALA A 261 8.08 18.13 0.19
CA ALA A 261 9.39 18.57 -0.25
C ALA A 261 9.43 20.09 -0.52
N ALA A 262 8.34 20.67 -1.05
CA ALA A 262 8.18 22.12 -1.16
C ALA A 262 8.23 22.79 0.22
N LYS A 263 7.60 22.20 1.26
CA LYS A 263 7.75 22.68 2.64
C LYS A 263 9.21 22.67 3.08
N VAL A 264 9.93 21.55 2.87
CA VAL A 264 11.37 21.43 3.22
C VAL A 264 12.23 22.48 2.51
N LEU A 265 11.99 22.73 1.23
CA LEU A 265 12.76 23.71 0.45
C LEU A 265 12.61 25.16 0.95
N THR A 266 11.60 25.44 1.79
CA THR A 266 11.42 26.75 2.44
C THR A 266 12.05 26.85 3.84
N GLN A 267 12.62 25.75 4.35
CA GLN A 267 13.23 25.70 5.69
C GLN A 267 14.66 26.28 5.69
N LEU A 268 15.32 26.21 6.85
CA LEU A 268 16.71 26.64 6.99
C LEU A 268 17.62 25.85 6.02
N PRO A 269 18.60 26.50 5.36
CA PRO A 269 19.46 25.83 4.38
C PRO A 269 20.17 24.57 4.91
N CYS A 270 20.52 24.53 6.20
CA CYS A 270 21.15 23.38 6.85
C CYS A 270 20.22 22.16 7.00
N HIS A 271 18.90 22.34 6.86
CA HIS A 271 17.90 21.28 6.95
C HIS A 271 17.43 20.80 5.57
N ILE A 272 17.90 21.39 4.48
CA ILE A 272 17.56 20.98 3.12
C ILE A 272 18.54 19.88 2.68
N PRO A 273 18.06 18.65 2.38
CA PRO A 273 18.91 17.59 1.89
C PRO A 273 19.67 17.99 0.62
N THR A 274 20.96 17.66 0.57
CA THR A 274 21.79 17.93 -0.60
C THR A 274 21.24 17.17 -1.82
N GLY A 275 20.96 17.91 -2.90
CA GLY A 275 20.40 17.34 -4.12
C GLY A 275 18.87 17.15 -4.12
N LEU A 276 18.14 17.62 -3.10
CA LEU A 276 16.69 17.40 -3.01
C LEU A 276 15.93 18.04 -4.19
N ALA A 277 16.31 19.26 -4.59
CA ALA A 277 15.64 19.96 -5.69
C ALA A 277 15.84 19.19 -7.02
N GLU A 278 17.05 18.73 -7.28
CA GLU A 278 17.40 17.93 -8.46
C GLU A 278 16.70 16.57 -8.43
N ALA A 279 16.55 15.96 -7.25
CA ALA A 279 15.85 14.70 -7.09
C ALA A 279 14.33 14.84 -7.32
N ILE A 280 13.71 15.93 -6.87
CA ILE A 280 12.31 16.26 -7.16
C ILE A 280 12.11 16.42 -8.68
N GLU A 281 12.95 17.23 -9.34
CA GLU A 281 12.89 17.41 -10.79
C GLU A 281 13.04 16.08 -11.54
N ALA A 282 13.94 15.21 -11.06
CA ALA A 282 14.14 13.88 -11.63
C ALA A 282 12.89 12.99 -11.46
N ILE A 283 12.19 13.03 -10.32
CA ILE A 283 10.93 12.30 -10.11
C ILE A 283 9.84 12.83 -11.04
N GLU A 284 9.67 14.14 -11.12
CA GLU A 284 8.68 14.75 -12.02
C GLU A 284 8.91 14.34 -13.47
N LYS A 285 10.17 14.39 -13.91
CA LYS A 285 10.57 13.95 -15.24
C LYS A 285 10.35 12.44 -15.44
N ALA A 286 10.70 11.61 -14.46
CA ALA A 286 10.52 10.16 -14.55
C ALA A 286 9.04 9.75 -14.70
N VAL A 287 8.12 10.47 -14.04
CA VAL A 287 6.68 10.27 -14.19
C VAL A 287 6.21 10.68 -15.59
N VAL A 288 6.64 11.84 -16.09
CA VAL A 288 6.31 12.32 -17.44
C VAL A 288 6.82 11.36 -18.52
N ASP A 289 8.07 10.89 -18.37
CA ASP A 289 8.73 9.95 -19.29
C ASP A 289 8.22 8.51 -19.12
N ARG A 290 7.36 8.24 -18.12
CA ARG A 290 6.91 6.89 -17.71
C ARG A 290 8.07 5.92 -17.47
N ASN A 291 9.18 6.43 -16.94
CA ASN A 291 10.36 5.64 -16.59
C ASN A 291 10.19 5.00 -15.21
N TRP A 292 9.44 3.90 -15.16
CA TRP A 292 9.03 3.23 -13.93
C TRP A 292 10.15 2.44 -13.24
N VAL A 293 11.24 2.09 -13.95
CA VAL A 293 12.28 1.16 -13.44
C VAL A 293 13.03 1.74 -12.24
N SER A 294 13.24 3.06 -12.19
CA SER A 294 13.86 3.72 -11.03
C SER A 294 12.86 4.44 -10.13
N LEU A 295 11.63 4.65 -10.61
CA LEU A 295 10.66 5.55 -9.99
C LEU A 295 10.30 5.15 -8.55
N THR A 296 10.04 3.87 -8.28
CA THR A 296 9.70 3.42 -6.91
C THR A 296 10.87 3.61 -5.94
N ALA A 297 12.08 3.20 -6.32
CA ALA A 297 13.25 3.34 -5.46
C ALA A 297 13.62 4.82 -5.23
N ASP A 298 13.47 5.65 -6.27
CA ASP A 298 13.68 7.10 -6.18
C ASP A 298 12.63 7.74 -5.27
N LEU A 299 11.35 7.36 -5.38
CA LEU A 299 10.28 7.82 -4.49
C LEU A 299 10.54 7.41 -3.03
N ASP A 300 10.80 6.13 -2.76
CA ASP A 300 11.07 5.62 -1.40
C ASP A 300 12.24 6.36 -0.76
N ARG A 301 13.34 6.54 -1.50
CA ARG A 301 14.52 7.25 -1.02
C ARG A 301 14.21 8.71 -0.71
N ASN A 302 13.52 9.41 -1.60
CA ASN A 302 13.23 10.83 -1.42
C ASN A 302 12.17 11.07 -0.34
N GLU A 303 11.17 10.21 -0.21
CA GLU A 303 10.22 10.23 0.92
C GLU A 303 10.95 10.13 2.24
N SER A 304 11.86 9.15 2.39
CA SER A 304 12.64 9.00 3.63
C SER A 304 13.51 10.23 3.93
N LEU A 305 14.12 10.84 2.90
CA LEU A 305 14.94 12.04 3.07
C LEU A 305 14.10 13.25 3.48
N VAL A 306 12.95 13.47 2.83
CA VAL A 306 12.02 14.57 3.13
C VAL A 306 11.42 14.42 4.51
N GLU A 307 11.00 13.20 4.90
CA GLU A 307 10.51 12.93 6.26
C GLU A 307 11.58 13.23 7.30
N LYS A 308 12.83 12.85 7.05
CA LYS A 308 13.94 13.15 7.98
C LYS A 308 14.24 14.64 8.08
N ALA A 309 14.17 15.38 6.97
CA ALA A 309 14.36 16.82 6.95
C ALA A 309 13.28 17.55 7.76
N ILE A 310 12.01 17.16 7.58
CA ILE A 310 10.88 17.68 8.37
C ILE A 310 11.11 17.41 9.84
N GLU A 311 11.46 16.17 10.22
CA GLU A 311 11.73 15.80 11.62
C GLU A 311 12.82 16.68 12.25
N ILE A 312 13.94 16.89 11.55
CA ILE A 312 15.04 17.72 12.02
C ILE A 312 14.62 19.19 12.17
N SER A 313 13.88 19.72 11.19
CA SER A 313 13.39 21.09 11.23
C SER A 313 12.42 21.31 12.39
N ASP A 314 11.45 20.42 12.58
CA ASP A 314 10.45 20.51 13.65
C ASP A 314 11.12 20.42 15.04
N ARG A 315 12.11 19.53 15.19
CA ARG A 315 12.92 19.43 16.41
C ARG A 315 13.75 20.69 16.67
N PHE A 316 14.32 21.28 15.62
CA PHE A 316 15.08 22.54 15.75
C PHE A 316 14.16 23.69 16.17
N GLU A 317 12.96 23.82 15.60
CA GLU A 317 11.97 24.82 16.00
C GLU A 317 11.53 24.65 17.47
N ALA A 318 11.36 23.41 17.92
CA ALA A 318 11.11 23.11 19.33
C ALA A 318 12.27 23.57 20.23
N VAL A 319 13.51 23.34 19.81
CA VAL A 319 14.72 23.83 20.50
C VAL A 319 14.76 25.36 20.55
N GLU A 320 14.41 26.07 19.47
CA GLU A 320 14.34 27.55 19.48
C GLU A 320 13.26 28.04 20.47
N THR A 321 12.08 27.41 20.44
CA THR A 321 10.95 27.74 21.31
C THR A 321 11.29 27.51 22.78
N GLU A 322 11.87 26.35 23.12
CA GLU A 322 12.25 26.05 24.51
C GLU A 322 13.41 26.94 24.97
N THR A 323 14.39 27.25 24.11
CA THR A 323 15.48 28.18 24.42
C THR A 323 14.95 29.56 24.83
N ALA A 324 13.86 30.03 24.21
CA ALA A 324 13.25 31.30 24.56
C ALA A 324 12.74 31.34 26.01
N THR A 325 12.40 30.19 26.60
CA THR A 325 11.89 30.06 27.98
C THR A 325 12.99 30.00 29.06
N VAL A 326 14.26 29.82 28.66
CA VAL A 326 15.40 29.72 29.58
C VAL A 326 15.63 31.06 30.28
N GLN A 327 15.49 31.06 31.61
CA GLN A 327 15.56 32.28 32.43
C GLN A 327 17.00 32.79 32.66
N ASN A 328 17.97 31.88 32.73
CA ASN A 328 19.37 32.26 32.93
C ASN A 328 19.97 32.81 31.63
N SER A 329 20.32 34.10 31.64
CA SER A 329 20.83 34.81 30.46
C SER A 329 22.10 34.21 29.86
N GLN A 330 23.02 33.71 30.69
CA GLN A 330 24.26 33.11 30.21
C GLN A 330 24.02 31.73 29.56
N GLN A 331 23.12 30.93 30.14
CA GLN A 331 22.71 29.64 29.56
C GLN A 331 22.00 29.84 28.22
N LYS A 332 21.08 30.82 28.16
CA LYS A 332 20.40 31.21 26.93
C LYS A 332 21.38 31.65 25.84
N LEU A 333 22.33 32.52 26.16
CA LEU A 333 23.37 32.96 25.23
C LEU A 333 24.22 31.79 24.69
N ASN A 334 24.51 30.79 25.53
CA ASN A 334 25.25 29.61 25.10
C ASN A 334 24.43 28.74 24.13
N LEU A 335 23.13 28.56 24.39
CA LEU A 335 22.22 27.84 23.47
C LEU A 335 22.11 28.55 22.13
N GLU A 336 21.92 29.87 22.12
CA GLU A 336 21.85 30.68 20.91
C GLU A 336 23.12 30.54 20.07
N LYS A 337 24.31 30.56 20.69
CA LYS A 337 25.58 30.31 20.00
C LYS A 337 25.68 28.92 19.37
N TRP A 338 25.19 27.89 20.04
CA TRP A 338 25.19 26.52 19.51
C TRP A 338 24.15 26.35 18.40
N MET A 339 22.98 26.97 18.52
CA MET A 339 21.98 27.04 17.44
C MET A 339 22.53 27.74 16.20
N ASP A 340 23.25 28.86 16.37
CA ASP A 340 23.93 29.54 15.26
C ASP A 340 25.02 28.69 14.62
N ALA A 341 25.68 27.82 15.40
CA ALA A 341 26.63 26.85 14.86
C ALA A 341 25.90 25.76 14.05
N HIS A 342 24.76 25.26 14.53
CA HIS A 342 23.91 24.29 13.81
C HIS A 342 23.39 24.85 12.49
N LYS A 343 22.91 26.11 12.48
CA LYS A 343 22.44 26.82 11.28
C LYS A 343 23.48 26.94 10.17
N LYS A 344 24.77 26.81 10.51
CA LYS A 344 25.91 26.86 9.57
C LYS A 344 26.37 25.48 9.11
N MET A 345 25.83 24.40 9.66
CA MET A 345 26.16 23.05 9.21
C MET A 345 25.57 22.77 7.83
N SER A 346 26.27 21.97 7.03
CA SER A 346 25.68 21.32 5.87
C SER A 346 24.74 20.19 6.30
N TRP A 347 23.83 19.79 5.42
CA TRP A 347 22.95 18.65 5.65
C TRP A 347 23.70 17.38 6.07
N ASP A 348 24.81 17.05 5.40
CA ASP A 348 25.62 15.88 5.73
C ASP A 348 26.24 15.98 7.13
N GLN A 349 26.64 17.18 7.55
CA GLN A 349 27.13 17.41 8.91
C GLN A 349 26.00 17.27 9.94
N VAL A 350 24.80 17.76 9.64
CA VAL A 350 23.62 17.58 10.49
C VAL A 350 23.30 16.10 10.64
N LEU A 351 23.19 15.35 9.55
CA LEU A 351 22.95 13.90 9.59
C LEU A 351 24.06 13.13 10.32
N ALA A 352 25.32 13.49 10.09
CA ALA A 352 26.44 12.87 10.81
C ALA A 352 26.38 13.16 12.30
N SER A 353 25.95 14.37 12.70
CA SER A 353 25.79 14.72 14.11
C SER A 353 24.64 13.98 14.78
N GLU A 354 23.54 13.72 14.07
CA GLU A 354 22.40 12.94 14.57
C GLU A 354 22.77 11.48 14.88
N ASN A 355 23.69 10.91 14.12
CA ASN A 355 24.15 9.53 14.31
C ASN A 355 25.24 9.38 15.39
N LYS A 356 25.83 10.49 15.86
CA LYS A 356 26.84 10.42 16.92
C LYS A 356 26.17 10.25 18.27
N SER A 357 26.62 9.26 19.03
CA SER A 357 26.18 9.03 20.41
C SER A 357 26.68 10.08 21.40
N GLN A 358 27.44 11.10 20.95
CA GLN A 358 28.01 12.09 21.84
C GLN A 358 27.01 13.22 22.11
N PRO A 359 26.60 13.42 23.38
CA PRO A 359 25.52 14.33 23.76
C PRO A 359 25.85 15.83 23.63
N ASN A 360 26.98 16.19 23.00
CA ASN A 360 27.48 17.55 22.95
C ASN A 360 27.53 18.15 21.54
N GLU A 361 27.24 17.37 20.49
CA GLU A 361 27.26 17.84 19.11
C GLU A 361 25.86 17.69 18.49
N GLY A 362 25.52 18.58 17.55
CA GLY A 362 24.27 18.52 16.79
C GLY A 362 23.01 18.91 17.57
N LEU A 363 21.86 18.54 17.01
CA LEU A 363 20.54 18.89 17.54
C LEU A 363 20.20 18.09 18.81
N GLY A 364 20.52 16.79 18.84
CA GLY A 364 20.38 15.98 20.06
C GLY A 364 21.15 16.54 21.26
N GLY A 365 22.32 17.14 21.04
CA GLY A 365 23.08 17.81 22.09
C GLY A 365 22.46 19.12 22.57
N LEU A 366 21.81 19.88 21.68
CA LEU A 366 21.04 21.07 22.04
C LEU A 366 19.83 20.71 22.90
N GLU A 367 19.05 19.72 22.49
CA GLU A 367 17.88 19.20 23.23
C GLU A 367 18.27 18.77 24.65
N ALA A 368 19.36 18.00 24.79
CA ALA A 368 19.87 17.55 26.09
C ALA A 368 20.29 18.72 27.02
N LYS A 369 20.88 19.78 26.45
CA LYS A 369 21.30 20.96 27.23
C LYS A 369 20.11 21.81 27.66
N ILE A 370 19.10 21.97 26.81
CA ILE A 370 17.85 22.65 27.16
C ILE A 370 17.13 21.90 28.27
N ALA A 371 17.02 20.58 28.16
CA ALA A 371 16.49 19.72 29.22
C ALA A 371 17.18 19.98 30.56
N MET A 372 18.52 19.94 30.57
CA MET A 372 19.33 20.19 31.75
C MET A 372 19.08 21.59 32.34
N TYR A 373 18.99 22.64 31.51
CA TYR A 373 18.72 24.01 31.98
C TYR A 373 17.28 24.19 32.49
N ALA A 374 16.32 23.41 31.97
CA ALA A 374 14.95 23.36 32.47
C ALA A 374 14.79 22.53 33.76
N GLY A 375 15.88 21.94 34.29
CA GLY A 375 15.82 21.03 35.44
C GLY A 375 15.10 19.71 35.14
N ARG A 376 14.87 19.39 33.86
CA ARG A 376 14.34 18.11 33.42
C ARG A 376 15.50 17.12 33.31
N ASP A 377 15.32 15.91 33.83
CA ASP A 377 16.31 14.84 33.64
C ASP A 377 16.40 14.51 32.13
N PRO A 378 17.57 14.70 31.47
CA PRO A 378 17.71 14.45 30.04
C PRO A 378 17.35 13.01 29.65
N LEU A 379 17.55 12.04 30.54
CA LEU A 379 17.18 10.65 30.30
C LEU A 379 15.65 10.50 30.17
N SER A 380 14.87 11.18 31.02
CA SER A 380 13.41 11.11 30.98
C SER A 380 12.81 11.65 29.67
N ILE A 381 13.37 12.73 29.12
CA ILE A 381 12.94 13.29 27.84
C ILE A 381 13.29 12.34 26.70
N ARG A 382 14.51 11.77 26.70
CA ARG A 382 14.92 10.81 25.68
C ARG A 382 14.00 9.59 25.68
N LEU A 383 13.69 9.04 26.85
CA LEU A 383 12.76 7.90 26.99
C LEU A 383 11.34 8.25 26.52
N ALA A 384 10.86 9.46 26.77
CA ALA A 384 9.55 9.91 26.30
C ALA A 384 9.52 10.05 24.76
N ALA A 385 10.58 10.59 24.16
CA ALA A 385 10.73 10.70 22.71
C ALA A 385 10.84 9.31 22.05
N GLU A 386 11.65 8.41 22.61
CA GLU A 386 11.76 7.00 22.18
C GLU A 386 10.40 6.29 22.26
N ALA A 387 9.64 6.48 23.34
CA ALA A 387 8.30 5.90 23.50
C ALA A 387 7.29 6.45 22.48
N LYS A 388 7.34 7.76 22.17
CA LYS A 388 6.51 8.38 21.14
C LYS A 388 6.84 7.82 19.75
N ALA A 389 8.13 7.75 19.41
CA ALA A 389 8.59 7.20 18.13
C ALA A 389 8.22 5.72 17.97
N GLU A 390 8.34 4.92 19.04
CA GLU A 390 7.92 3.53 19.03
C GLU A 390 6.39 3.38 18.89
N LYS A 391 5.60 4.28 19.49
CA LYS A 391 4.15 4.32 19.28
C LYS A 391 3.80 4.64 17.82
N GLU A 392 4.37 5.70 17.25
CA GLU A 392 4.15 6.08 15.85
C GLU A 392 4.57 4.97 14.88
N LYS A 393 5.70 4.30 15.15
CA LYS A 393 6.16 3.15 14.37
C LYS A 393 5.17 1.98 14.44
N ARG A 394 4.60 1.69 15.61
CA ARG A 394 3.57 0.66 15.78
C ARG A 394 2.29 1.01 15.05
N GLU A 395 1.85 2.27 15.10
CA GLU A 395 0.67 2.74 14.36
C GLU A 395 0.89 2.66 12.85
N LYS A 396 2.06 3.06 12.34
CA LYS A 396 2.43 2.92 10.92
C LYS A 396 2.46 1.45 10.50
N LEU A 397 3.07 0.57 11.29
CA LEU A 397 3.08 -0.88 11.02
C LEU A 397 1.65 -1.45 11.03
N ARG A 398 0.82 -1.04 11.99
CA ARG A 398 -0.58 -1.47 12.06
C ARG A 398 -1.37 -1.01 10.84
N ALA A 399 -1.21 0.25 10.42
CA ALA A 399 -1.85 0.80 9.22
C ALA A 399 -1.41 0.04 7.95
N ASP A 400 -0.11 -0.26 7.81
CA ASP A 400 0.41 -1.08 6.71
C ASP A 400 -0.16 -2.51 6.72
N GLN A 401 -0.25 -3.15 7.90
CA GLN A 401 -0.88 -4.46 8.04
C GLN A 401 -2.36 -4.42 7.67
N ILE A 402 -3.12 -3.38 8.05
CA ILE A 402 -4.51 -3.19 7.63
C ILE A 402 -4.58 -3.02 6.10
N ALA A 403 -3.73 -2.16 5.55
CA ALA A 403 -3.68 -1.87 4.12
C ALA A 403 -3.40 -3.14 3.30
N LYS A 404 -2.51 -4.02 3.78
CA LYS A 404 -2.18 -5.31 3.16
C LYS A 404 -3.22 -6.41 3.42
N GLY A 405 -4.16 -6.20 4.34
CA GLY A 405 -5.12 -7.23 4.77
C GLY A 405 -4.51 -8.29 5.69
N LEU A 406 -3.41 -7.96 6.38
CA LEU A 406 -2.70 -8.82 7.31
C LEU A 406 -3.16 -8.64 8.77
N LEU A 407 -3.96 -7.61 9.08
CA LEU A 407 -4.51 -7.41 10.42
C LEU A 407 -5.99 -7.77 10.44
N ALA A 408 -6.33 -8.80 11.20
CA ALA A 408 -7.70 -9.22 11.43
C ALA A 408 -8.46 -8.20 12.32
N GLY A 409 -9.79 -8.19 12.24
CA GLY A 409 -10.65 -7.34 13.07
C GLY A 409 -10.49 -7.56 14.58
N ASN A 410 -10.09 -8.77 14.99
CA ASN A 410 -9.77 -9.10 16.38
C ASN A 410 -8.32 -8.74 16.79
N GLY A 411 -7.57 -8.06 15.92
CA GLY A 411 -6.20 -7.61 16.17
C GLY A 411 -5.11 -8.67 15.96
N THR A 412 -5.47 -9.89 15.56
CA THR A 412 -4.48 -10.92 15.24
C THR A 412 -3.81 -10.67 13.88
N ILE A 413 -2.53 -11.05 13.76
CA ILE A 413 -1.79 -10.96 12.50
C ILE A 413 -2.05 -12.22 11.68
N ILE A 414 -2.64 -12.04 10.50
CA ILE A 414 -2.83 -13.07 9.48
C ILE A 414 -1.48 -13.29 8.78
N LYS A 415 -1.04 -14.54 8.72
CA LYS A 415 0.21 -14.89 8.05
C LYS A 415 0.00 -14.98 6.55
N GLU A 416 0.93 -14.40 5.81
CA GLU A 416 1.00 -14.47 4.37
C GLU A 416 1.70 -15.76 3.91
N ARG A 417 1.14 -16.43 2.89
CA ARG A 417 1.67 -17.67 2.33
C ARG A 417 1.37 -17.78 0.84
N THR A 418 2.13 -18.60 0.12
CA THR A 418 1.78 -19.03 -1.24
C THR A 418 1.01 -20.35 -1.18
N ALA A 419 0.17 -20.62 -2.18
CA ALA A 419 -0.55 -21.89 -2.28
C ALA A 419 0.42 -23.11 -2.27
N ALA A 420 1.57 -22.97 -2.93
CA ALA A 420 2.63 -23.98 -2.98
C ALA A 420 3.19 -24.38 -1.59
N SER A 421 3.05 -23.54 -0.57
CA SER A 421 3.55 -23.81 0.78
C SER A 421 2.65 -24.74 1.62
N PHE A 422 1.46 -25.10 1.13
CA PHE A 422 0.50 -25.96 1.83
C PHE A 422 0.67 -27.43 1.42
N THR A 423 1.54 -28.14 2.12
CA THR A 423 1.86 -29.57 1.86
C THR A 423 1.39 -30.51 2.98
N THR A 424 0.57 -30.00 3.90
CA THR A 424 0.28 -30.66 5.17
C THR A 424 -0.77 -31.76 5.10
N GLY A 425 -1.59 -31.79 4.04
CA GLY A 425 -2.52 -32.89 3.77
C GLY A 425 -2.41 -33.39 2.32
N PRO A 426 -2.81 -34.64 2.03
CA PRO A 426 -2.86 -35.17 0.67
C PRO A 426 -3.69 -34.24 -0.25
N GLY A 427 -3.08 -33.82 -1.35
CA GLY A 427 -3.71 -32.97 -2.37
C GLY A 427 -4.14 -31.58 -1.91
N GLU A 428 -3.70 -31.09 -0.74
CA GLU A 428 -4.09 -29.76 -0.23
C GLU A 428 -3.65 -28.63 -1.17
N LYS A 429 -2.38 -28.67 -1.60
CA LYS A 429 -1.82 -27.72 -2.57
C LYS A 429 -2.65 -27.67 -3.85
N ASP A 430 -2.80 -28.81 -4.51
CA ASP A 430 -3.46 -28.89 -5.82
C ASP A 430 -4.93 -28.46 -5.71
N ALA A 431 -5.63 -28.87 -4.65
CA ALA A 431 -7.00 -28.44 -4.36
C ALA A 431 -7.12 -26.92 -4.16
N LEU A 432 -6.15 -26.30 -3.49
CA LEU A 432 -6.12 -24.87 -3.25
C LEU A 432 -5.82 -24.09 -4.55
N GLU A 433 -4.84 -24.55 -5.33
CA GLU A 433 -4.48 -23.95 -6.63
C GLU A 433 -5.67 -24.03 -7.61
N ASP A 434 -6.35 -25.17 -7.68
CA ASP A 434 -7.55 -25.36 -8.50
C ASP A 434 -8.71 -24.44 -8.06
N ALA A 435 -8.93 -24.31 -6.75
CA ALA A 435 -9.98 -23.44 -6.23
C ALA A 435 -9.71 -21.96 -6.55
N ILE A 436 -8.45 -21.52 -6.45
CA ILE A 436 -8.03 -20.16 -6.84
C ILE A 436 -8.21 -19.95 -8.34
N ALA A 437 -7.82 -20.91 -9.17
CA ALA A 437 -7.99 -20.84 -10.62
C ALA A 437 -9.47 -20.73 -11.03
N GLN A 438 -10.34 -21.52 -10.40
CA GLN A 438 -11.79 -21.48 -10.65
C GLN A 438 -12.43 -20.17 -10.20
N TYR A 439 -12.05 -19.65 -9.03
CA TYR A 439 -12.46 -18.33 -8.57
C TYR A 439 -12.08 -17.25 -9.58
N ARG A 440 -10.81 -17.22 -10.03
CA ARG A 440 -10.32 -16.26 -11.03
C ARG A 440 -11.02 -16.39 -12.38
N ALA A 441 -11.39 -17.61 -12.79
CA ALA A 441 -12.15 -17.87 -14.01
C ALA A 441 -13.64 -17.50 -13.90
N GLY A 442 -14.13 -17.10 -12.72
CA GLY A 442 -15.56 -16.86 -12.47
C GLY A 442 -16.44 -18.10 -12.66
N SER A 443 -15.84 -19.29 -12.68
CA SER A 443 -16.53 -20.55 -12.95
C SER A 443 -17.12 -21.13 -11.67
N SER A 444 -18.34 -21.67 -11.75
CA SER A 444 -18.89 -22.51 -10.68
C SER A 444 -18.22 -23.88 -10.71
N VAL A 445 -17.93 -24.41 -9.54
CA VAL A 445 -17.18 -25.66 -9.42
C VAL A 445 -17.85 -26.88 -10.02
N THR A 446 -17.02 -27.74 -10.60
CA THR A 446 -17.26 -29.18 -10.81
C THR A 446 -16.28 -30.03 -9.96
N PHE A 447 -16.32 -29.90 -8.64
CA PHE A 447 -15.47 -30.70 -7.74
C PHE A 447 -15.98 -32.14 -7.71
N VAL A 448 -15.06 -33.10 -7.82
CA VAL A 448 -15.34 -34.53 -7.64
C VAL A 448 -15.56 -34.77 -6.15
N GLY A 449 -16.76 -34.50 -5.65
CA GLY A 449 -17.11 -34.73 -4.24
C GLY A 449 -18.00 -33.67 -3.59
N HIS A 450 -18.32 -32.59 -4.30
CA HIS A 450 -19.36 -31.64 -3.89
C HIS A 450 -20.50 -31.67 -4.92
N PRO A 451 -21.77 -31.69 -4.51
CA PRO A 451 -22.87 -31.46 -5.44
C PRO A 451 -22.66 -30.10 -6.13
N PRO A 452 -22.83 -30.01 -7.46
CA PRO A 452 -22.73 -28.75 -8.18
C PRO A 452 -23.63 -27.68 -7.54
N GLY A 453 -23.10 -26.47 -7.37
CA GLY A 453 -23.88 -25.31 -6.89
C GLY A 453 -24.01 -25.13 -5.37
N VAL A 454 -23.42 -25.98 -4.54
CA VAL A 454 -23.49 -25.81 -3.07
C VAL A 454 -22.40 -24.83 -2.59
N LYS A 455 -22.81 -23.76 -1.89
CA LYS A 455 -22.03 -22.64 -1.31
C LYS A 455 -20.79 -22.18 -2.10
N TRP A 456 -20.97 -21.87 -3.37
CA TRP A 456 -19.95 -21.19 -4.17
C TRP A 456 -20.29 -19.70 -4.26
N GLY A 457 -19.49 -18.83 -3.65
CA GLY A 457 -19.75 -17.40 -3.60
C GLY A 457 -20.85 -17.00 -2.61
N GLU A 458 -21.11 -17.80 -1.57
CA GLU A 458 -21.98 -17.38 -0.48
C GLU A 458 -21.33 -16.28 0.35
N ALA A 459 -22.13 -15.42 0.99
CA ALA A 459 -21.60 -14.36 1.83
C ALA A 459 -20.99 -14.95 3.11
N HIS A 460 -19.74 -14.57 3.42
CA HIS A 460 -19.09 -14.89 4.68
C HIS A 460 -19.13 -13.68 5.60
N ALA A 461 -19.66 -13.85 6.80
CA ALA A 461 -19.98 -12.74 7.70
C ALA A 461 -18.81 -12.24 8.57
N ASN A 462 -17.66 -12.93 8.59
CA ASN A 462 -16.52 -12.62 9.47
C ASN A 462 -16.96 -12.48 10.94
N ARG A 463 -17.79 -13.42 11.42
CA ARG A 463 -18.47 -13.30 12.73
C ARG A 463 -17.51 -13.23 13.90
N ASP A 464 -16.33 -13.85 13.78
CA ASP A 464 -15.33 -13.94 14.84
C ASP A 464 -14.27 -12.83 14.74
N GLY A 465 -14.21 -12.13 13.60
CA GLY A 465 -13.27 -11.04 13.36
C GLY A 465 -11.88 -11.53 12.97
N ASP A 466 -11.74 -12.77 12.49
CA ASP A 466 -10.47 -13.36 12.06
C ASP A 466 -10.02 -12.91 10.65
N LEU A 467 -10.86 -12.13 9.95
CA LEU A 467 -10.51 -11.45 8.71
C LEU A 467 -10.47 -9.92 8.93
N PRO A 468 -9.79 -9.15 8.06
CA PRO A 468 -9.72 -7.70 8.19
C PRO A 468 -11.08 -7.00 8.21
N GLY A 469 -11.14 -5.84 8.88
CA GLY A 469 -12.36 -5.05 9.03
C GLY A 469 -13.17 -5.39 10.28
N VAL A 470 -14.37 -4.82 10.40
CA VAL A 470 -15.20 -4.95 11.60
C VAL A 470 -15.78 -6.36 11.71
N LYS A 471 -15.70 -6.94 12.91
CA LYS A 471 -16.32 -8.24 13.26
C LYS A 471 -17.81 -8.24 12.89
N GLY A 472 -18.23 -9.19 12.06
CA GLY A 472 -19.62 -9.34 11.62
C GLY A 472 -20.05 -8.48 10.43
N ALA A 473 -19.19 -7.58 9.91
CA ALA A 473 -19.57 -6.66 8.83
C ALA A 473 -19.75 -7.31 7.46
N GLY A 474 -19.31 -8.57 7.27
CA GLY A 474 -19.33 -9.24 5.97
C GLY A 474 -18.32 -8.63 5.00
N GLY A 475 -18.71 -8.50 3.72
CA GLY A 475 -17.79 -8.05 2.65
C GLY A 475 -16.94 -9.16 2.06
N TYR A 476 -17.21 -10.42 2.44
CA TYR A 476 -16.48 -11.59 2.00
C TYR A 476 -17.38 -12.60 1.30
N ARG A 477 -16.78 -13.38 0.40
CA ARG A 477 -17.42 -14.51 -0.31
C ARG A 477 -16.67 -15.79 0.01
N GLU A 478 -17.39 -16.84 0.36
CA GLU A 478 -16.82 -18.16 0.65
C GLU A 478 -16.88 -19.07 -0.59
N TYR A 479 -15.84 -19.87 -0.75
CA TYR A 479 -15.69 -20.86 -1.80
C TYR A 479 -15.10 -22.15 -1.19
N TYR A 480 -15.66 -23.29 -1.57
CA TYR A 480 -15.13 -24.58 -1.12
C TYR A 480 -13.76 -24.86 -1.74
N VAL A 481 -12.91 -25.55 -0.99
CA VAL A 481 -11.67 -26.15 -1.50
C VAL A 481 -11.85 -27.66 -1.48
N GLN A 482 -11.43 -28.35 -2.54
CA GLN A 482 -11.60 -29.79 -2.67
C GLN A 482 -11.10 -30.51 -1.41
N LYS A 483 -12.01 -31.26 -0.79
CA LYS A 483 -11.74 -32.08 0.41
C LYS A 483 -10.89 -33.29 0.05
N GLU A 484 -10.28 -33.88 1.08
CA GLU A 484 -9.60 -35.17 0.94
C GLU A 484 -10.60 -36.27 0.56
N VAL A 485 -10.12 -37.24 -0.22
CA VAL A 485 -10.92 -38.40 -0.62
C VAL A 485 -11.34 -39.16 0.63
N GLY A 486 -12.64 -39.45 0.74
CA GLY A 486 -13.21 -40.14 1.90
C GLY A 486 -13.64 -39.24 3.06
N THR A 487 -13.36 -37.92 3.03
CA THR A 487 -13.90 -37.00 4.04
C THR A 487 -15.42 -36.84 3.86
N ALA A 488 -16.19 -37.02 4.94
CA ALA A 488 -17.64 -36.79 4.92
C ALA A 488 -17.98 -35.29 4.78
N GLY A 489 -19.19 -34.98 4.29
CA GLY A 489 -19.67 -33.60 4.16
C GLY A 489 -18.84 -32.77 3.17
N HIS A 490 -18.66 -31.48 3.47
CA HIS A 490 -17.97 -30.52 2.61
C HIS A 490 -16.48 -30.32 2.96
N GLY A 491 -15.93 -31.12 3.86
CA GLY A 491 -14.58 -30.91 4.39
C GLY A 491 -14.41 -29.59 5.16
N ILE A 492 -13.18 -29.32 5.59
CA ILE A 492 -12.83 -28.19 6.46
C ILE A 492 -12.12 -27.04 5.74
N ARG A 493 -11.76 -27.23 4.47
CA ARG A 493 -10.95 -26.29 3.70
C ARG A 493 -11.82 -25.27 2.97
N ARG A 494 -11.47 -23.99 3.04
CA ARG A 494 -12.27 -22.87 2.52
C ARG A 494 -11.37 -21.77 1.96
N LEU A 495 -11.77 -21.20 0.84
CA LEU A 495 -11.34 -19.88 0.41
C LEU A 495 -12.38 -18.86 0.86
N VAL A 496 -11.93 -17.74 1.39
CA VAL A 496 -12.76 -16.59 1.71
C VAL A 496 -12.13 -15.39 1.02
N VAL A 497 -12.88 -14.74 0.13
CA VAL A 497 -12.37 -13.66 -0.72
C VAL A 497 -13.05 -12.36 -0.37
N HIS A 498 -12.26 -11.31 -0.15
CA HIS A 498 -12.78 -9.97 0.08
C HIS A 498 -13.32 -9.39 -1.22
N VAL A 499 -14.59 -8.96 -1.24
CA VAL A 499 -15.31 -8.62 -2.47
C VAL A 499 -14.72 -7.40 -3.18
N SER A 500 -14.26 -6.38 -2.44
CA SER A 500 -13.77 -5.15 -3.05
C SER A 500 -12.29 -5.20 -3.43
N SER A 501 -11.45 -5.85 -2.61
CA SER A 501 -10.01 -5.92 -2.87
C SER A 501 -9.56 -7.18 -3.61
N GLY A 502 -10.42 -8.20 -3.73
CA GLY A 502 -10.07 -9.49 -4.33
C GLY A 502 -9.07 -10.32 -3.51
N ARG A 503 -8.71 -9.89 -2.30
CA ARG A 503 -7.76 -10.62 -1.44
C ARG A 503 -8.32 -11.97 -1.06
N ILE A 504 -7.51 -13.01 -1.22
CA ILE A 504 -7.88 -14.40 -0.99
C ILE A 504 -7.31 -14.85 0.35
N TYR A 505 -8.19 -15.29 1.24
CA TYR A 505 -7.84 -15.88 2.52
C TYR A 505 -8.15 -17.37 2.48
N TYR A 506 -7.24 -18.20 2.98
CA TYR A 506 -7.42 -19.64 3.05
C TYR A 506 -7.56 -20.09 4.50
N SER A 507 -8.61 -20.85 4.78
CA SER A 507 -8.78 -21.58 6.02
C SER A 507 -8.66 -23.08 5.74
N ARG A 508 -7.80 -23.75 6.51
CA ARG A 508 -7.61 -25.21 6.45
C ARG A 508 -8.30 -25.96 7.58
N ASN A 509 -8.85 -25.24 8.55
CA ASN A 509 -9.39 -25.73 9.82
C ASN A 509 -10.81 -25.23 10.10
N HIS A 510 -11.58 -24.98 9.04
CA HIS A 510 -12.95 -24.50 9.12
C HIS A 510 -13.08 -23.26 10.04
N TYR A 511 -12.34 -22.21 9.72
CA TYR A 511 -12.36 -20.92 10.43
C TYR A 511 -11.80 -20.96 11.85
N GLY A 512 -10.86 -21.87 12.13
CA GLY A 512 -10.28 -21.99 13.47
C GLY A 512 -11.02 -22.95 14.38
N GLU A 513 -11.99 -23.73 13.89
CA GLU A 513 -12.66 -24.76 14.69
C GLU A 513 -11.69 -25.82 15.21
N THR A 514 -10.61 -26.09 14.47
CA THR A 514 -9.49 -26.89 15.00
C THR A 514 -8.35 -25.97 15.44
N ASN A 515 -7.95 -26.09 16.71
CA ASN A 515 -6.91 -25.27 17.36
C ASN A 515 -5.47 -25.58 16.87
N ASP A 516 -5.31 -26.34 15.79
CA ASP A 516 -4.04 -26.78 15.23
C ASP A 516 -3.40 -25.75 14.27
N ALA A 517 -4.15 -24.72 13.88
CA ALA A 517 -3.66 -23.67 12.98
C ALA A 517 -4.36 -22.31 13.23
N PRO A 518 -3.77 -21.19 12.78
CA PRO A 518 -4.49 -19.92 12.65
C PRO A 518 -5.77 -20.10 11.81
N PRO A 519 -6.85 -19.37 12.09
CA PRO A 519 -8.11 -19.48 11.33
C PRO A 519 -7.95 -19.23 9.83
N PHE A 520 -7.06 -18.29 9.48
CA PHE A 520 -6.81 -17.88 8.10
C PHE A 520 -5.33 -17.63 7.81
N PHE A 521 -5.00 -17.81 6.53
CA PHE A 521 -3.77 -17.35 5.89
C PHE A 521 -4.13 -16.44 4.73
N LEU A 522 -3.41 -15.33 4.54
CA LEU A 522 -3.51 -14.54 3.30
C LEU A 522 -2.73 -15.29 2.21
N ILE A 523 -3.38 -15.54 1.07
CA ILE A 523 -2.75 -16.18 -0.08
C ILE A 523 -2.22 -15.12 -1.03
N ASN A 524 -0.88 -15.02 -1.10
CA ASN A 524 -0.21 -14.32 -2.18
C ASN A 524 -0.10 -15.26 -3.38
N GLY A 525 -0.55 -14.79 -4.54
CA GLY A 525 -0.43 -15.55 -5.77
C GLY A 525 -0.63 -14.69 -6.98
#